data_AF-A0A8J4U1J0-F1
#
_entry.id   AF-A0A8J4U1J0-F1
#
_cell.length_a   1.000
_cell.length_b   1.000
_cell.length_c   1.000
_cell.angle_alpha   90.00
_cell.angle_beta   90.00
_cell.angle_gamma   90.00
#
_symmetry.space_group_name_H-M   'P 1'
#
loop_
_entity.id
_entity.type
_entity.pdbx_description
1 polymer ?
#
loop_
_entity_poly.entity_id
_entity_poly.type
_entity_poly.pdbx_seq_one_letter_code
_entity_poly.pdbx_strand_id
1 'polypeptide(L)'
;GGTTWSRCHRVTVVCVLLLCVSLLTAAIVLWIKFDSINKDKEELQKLSKLGWTYFSSSLYYISTGKKGWSESRQDCRERGGDLVIINSREEQEFINKVLSRRKAWIGLNDREREGVWMWEDDTPLSTG
;
A
#
# COMPACT_ATOMS: atom_id res chain seq x y z
N GLY A 1 -8.06 -55.55 -33.39
CA GLY A 1 -7.76 -54.12 -33.58
C GLY A 1 -8.55 -53.15 -32.70
N GLY A 2 -9.56 -53.57 -31.91
CA GLY A 2 -10.46 -52.63 -31.22
C GLY A 2 -10.01 -52.10 -29.85
N THR A 3 -9.10 -52.77 -29.14
CA THR A 3 -8.78 -52.45 -27.73
C THR A 3 -7.73 -51.33 -27.57
N THR A 4 -6.90 -51.09 -28.58
CA THR A 4 -5.86 -50.05 -28.57
C THR A 4 -6.42 -48.66 -28.91
N TRP A 5 -7.40 -48.58 -29.82
CA TRP A 5 -8.07 -47.34 -30.22
C TRP A 5 -8.87 -46.70 -29.07
N SER A 6 -9.66 -47.50 -28.35
CA SER A 6 -10.45 -47.02 -27.20
C SER A 6 -9.59 -46.57 -26.01
N ARG A 7 -8.41 -47.18 -25.80
CA ARG A 7 -7.48 -46.76 -24.74
C ARG A 7 -6.82 -45.42 -25.07
N CYS A 8 -6.40 -45.22 -26.33
CA CYS A 8 -5.82 -43.96 -26.78
C CYS A 8 -6.84 -42.81 -26.66
N HIS A 9 -8.06 -43.02 -27.17
CA HIS A 9 -9.15 -42.02 -27.09
C HIS A 9 -9.50 -41.64 -25.64
N ARG A 10 -9.56 -42.61 -24.72
CA ARG A 10 -9.80 -42.34 -23.29
C ARG A 10 -8.70 -41.48 -22.66
N VAL A 11 -7.44 -41.71 -23.02
CA VAL A 11 -6.31 -40.89 -22.54
C VAL A 11 -6.41 -39.47 -23.09
N THR A 12 -6.73 -39.30 -24.38
CA THR A 12 -6.89 -37.96 -24.98
C THR A 12 -8.01 -37.18 -24.32
N VAL A 13 -9.16 -37.82 -24.06
CA VAL A 13 -10.30 -37.18 -23.37
C VAL A 13 -9.92 -36.77 -21.95
N VAL A 14 -9.22 -37.63 -21.19
CA VAL A 14 -8.75 -37.27 -19.84
C VAL A 14 -7.79 -36.09 -19.88
N CYS A 15 -6.82 -36.08 -20.81
CA CYS A 15 -5.89 -34.96 -20.96
C CYS A 15 -6.60 -33.65 -21.32
N VAL A 16 -7.56 -33.69 -22.25
CA VAL A 16 -8.34 -32.50 -22.63
C VAL A 16 -9.16 -31.97 -21.45
N LEU A 17 -9.83 -32.85 -20.70
CA LEU A 17 -10.59 -32.46 -19.50
C LEU A 17 -9.69 -31.83 -18.43
N LEU A 18 -8.53 -32.42 -18.16
CA LEU A 18 -7.55 -31.87 -17.21
C LEU A 18 -7.03 -30.50 -17.67
N LEU A 19 -6.74 -30.33 -18.95
CA LEU A 19 -6.35 -29.04 -19.53
C LEU A 19 -7.49 -28.02 -19.38
N CYS A 20 -8.73 -28.37 -19.71
CA CYS A 20 -9.88 -27.48 -19.54
C CYS A 20 -10.07 -27.06 -18.07
N VAL A 21 -10.00 -28.00 -17.13
CA VAL A 21 -10.09 -27.68 -15.69
C VAL A 21 -8.95 -26.75 -15.28
N SER A 22 -7.71 -27.03 -15.70
CA SER A 22 -6.57 -26.16 -15.38
C SER A 22 -6.75 -24.74 -15.94
N LEU A 23 -7.23 -24.59 -17.17
CA LEU A 23 -7.48 -23.30 -17.81
C LEU A 23 -8.63 -22.54 -17.11
N LEU A 24 -9.70 -23.22 -16.74
CA LEU A 24 -10.81 -22.62 -16.00
C LEU A 24 -10.36 -22.14 -14.62
N THR A 25 -9.58 -22.95 -13.88
CA THR A 25 -9.05 -22.52 -12.58
C THR A 25 -8.12 -21.32 -12.72
N ALA A 26 -7.23 -21.31 -13.73
CA ALA A 26 -6.37 -20.16 -14.01
C ALA A 26 -7.18 -18.91 -14.35
N ALA A 27 -8.22 -19.03 -15.19
CA ALA A 27 -9.10 -17.92 -15.55
C ALA A 27 -9.86 -17.36 -14.33
N ILE A 28 -10.40 -18.23 -13.46
CA ILE A 28 -11.07 -17.81 -12.23
C ILE A 28 -10.09 -17.09 -11.28
N VAL A 29 -8.89 -17.64 -11.08
CA VAL A 29 -7.86 -16.99 -10.24
C VAL A 29 -7.45 -15.63 -10.80
N LEU A 30 -7.28 -15.52 -12.12
CA LEU A 30 -6.98 -14.25 -12.78
C LEU A 30 -8.12 -13.25 -12.61
N TRP A 31 -9.37 -13.70 -12.74
CA TRP A 31 -10.53 -12.84 -12.56
C TRP A 31 -10.66 -12.32 -11.12
N ILE A 32 -10.44 -13.18 -10.11
CA ILE A 32 -10.42 -12.77 -8.70
C ILE A 32 -9.33 -11.73 -8.43
N LYS A 33 -8.12 -11.96 -8.96
CA LYS A 33 -7.01 -10.98 -8.83
C LYS A 33 -7.36 -9.66 -9.52
N PHE A 34 -7.97 -9.71 -10.70
CA PHE A 34 -8.39 -8.53 -11.45
C PHE A 34 -9.47 -7.73 -10.68
N ASP A 35 -10.46 -8.40 -10.11
CA ASP A 35 -11.50 -7.79 -9.28
C ASP A 35 -10.90 -7.13 -8.03
N SER A 36 -9.99 -7.80 -7.32
CA SER A 36 -9.28 -7.24 -6.16
C SER A 36 -8.52 -5.97 -6.54
N ILE A 37 -7.75 -6.00 -7.63
CA ILE A 37 -6.98 -4.84 -8.10
C ILE A 37 -7.90 -3.66 -8.47
N ASN A 38 -9.06 -3.94 -9.06
CA ASN A 38 -10.01 -2.87 -9.42
C ASN A 38 -10.64 -2.24 -8.17
N LYS A 39 -11.00 -3.05 -7.16
CA LYS A 39 -11.50 -2.53 -5.88
C LYS A 39 -10.46 -1.64 -5.19
N ASP A 40 -9.21 -2.07 -5.13
CA ASP A 40 -8.13 -1.27 -4.54
C ASP A 40 -7.94 0.05 -5.31
N LYS A 41 -8.03 0.02 -6.65
CA LYS A 41 -7.96 1.23 -7.48
C LYS A 41 -9.13 2.18 -7.22
N GLU A 42 -10.35 1.68 -7.09
CA GLU A 42 -11.53 2.48 -6.77
C GLU A 42 -11.40 3.15 -5.40
N GLU A 43 -10.88 2.43 -4.41
CA GLU A 43 -10.62 2.97 -3.08
C GLU A 43 -9.51 4.04 -3.10
N LEU A 44 -8.40 3.79 -3.79
CA LEU A 44 -7.32 4.78 -3.97
C LEU A 44 -7.82 6.04 -4.69
N GLN A 45 -8.69 5.89 -5.70
CA GLN A 45 -9.33 7.03 -6.36
C GLN A 45 -10.24 7.81 -5.41
N LYS A 46 -10.99 7.12 -4.56
CA LYS A 46 -11.82 7.75 -3.53
C LYS A 46 -10.97 8.53 -2.51
N LEU A 47 -9.90 7.93 -2.02
CA LEU A 47 -8.96 8.56 -1.08
C LEU A 47 -8.25 9.77 -1.69
N SER A 48 -7.86 9.68 -2.97
CA SER A 48 -7.29 10.81 -3.70
C SER A 48 -8.23 12.01 -3.78
N LYS A 49 -9.52 11.77 -4.02
CA LYS A 49 -10.55 12.84 -3.98
C LYS A 49 -10.70 13.47 -2.60
N LEU A 50 -10.38 12.73 -1.53
CA LEU A 50 -10.37 13.22 -0.15
C LEU A 50 -9.05 13.91 0.25
N GLY A 51 -8.10 14.05 -0.68
CA GLY A 51 -6.81 14.71 -0.44
C GLY A 51 -5.71 13.80 0.10
N TRP A 52 -5.93 12.48 0.11
CA TRP A 52 -4.88 11.52 0.43
C TRP A 52 -4.02 11.23 -0.79
N THR A 53 -2.74 10.95 -0.58
CA THR A 53 -1.80 10.53 -1.64
C THR A 53 -1.17 9.21 -1.26
N TYR A 54 -1.07 8.28 -2.21
CA TYR A 54 -0.38 7.00 -2.01
C TYR A 54 1.06 7.09 -2.52
N PHE A 55 2.01 6.60 -1.72
CA PHE A 55 3.40 6.44 -2.13
C PHE A 55 4.02 5.20 -1.47
N SER A 56 4.76 4.42 -2.27
CA SER A 56 5.33 3.13 -1.89
C SER A 56 4.26 2.14 -1.38
N SER A 57 3.98 2.14 -0.08
CA SER A 57 3.03 1.27 0.61
C SER A 57 2.17 2.02 1.64
N SER A 58 2.20 3.36 1.62
CA SER A 58 1.62 4.20 2.65
C SER A 58 0.72 5.29 2.06
N LEU A 59 -0.28 5.72 2.83
CA LEU A 59 -1.19 6.81 2.52
C LEU A 59 -0.81 8.04 3.34
N TYR A 60 -0.72 9.19 2.67
CA TYR A 60 -0.28 10.45 3.25
C TYR A 60 -1.38 11.50 3.12
N TYR A 61 -1.60 12.26 4.19
CA TYR A 61 -2.51 13.40 4.19
C TYR A 61 -1.78 14.64 4.69
N ILE A 62 -1.85 15.73 3.93
CA ILE A 62 -1.28 17.01 4.34
C ILE A 62 -2.41 17.88 4.87
N SER A 63 -2.39 18.11 6.18
CA SER A 63 -3.37 18.98 6.84
C SER A 63 -3.28 20.41 6.31
N THR A 64 -4.43 21.04 6.11
CA THR A 64 -4.54 22.45 5.72
C THR A 64 -4.54 23.39 6.92
N GLY A 65 -4.81 22.87 8.12
CA GLY A 65 -4.83 23.64 9.36
C GLY A 65 -3.44 23.84 9.94
N LYS A 66 -3.18 25.03 10.51
CA LYS A 66 -1.98 25.30 11.32
C LYS A 66 -2.28 24.95 12.77
N LYS A 67 -1.55 24.00 13.32
CA LYS A 67 -1.69 23.49 14.68
C LYS A 67 -0.29 23.34 15.32
N GLY A 68 -0.24 23.26 16.65
CA GLY A 68 0.98 22.83 17.35
C GLY A 68 1.30 21.36 17.04
N TRP A 69 2.52 20.91 17.32
CA TRP A 69 2.94 19.54 17.02
C TRP A 69 2.00 18.48 17.64
N SER A 70 1.66 18.63 18.93
CA SER A 70 0.79 17.69 19.64
C SER A 70 -0.63 17.65 19.09
N GLU A 71 -1.18 18.82 18.74
CA GLU A 71 -2.51 18.93 18.14
C GLU A 71 -2.55 18.39 16.70
N SER A 72 -1.47 18.59 15.94
CA SER A 72 -1.31 18.00 14.61
C SER A 72 -1.26 16.49 14.69
N ARG A 73 -0.54 15.93 15.68
CA ARG A 73 -0.51 14.48 15.90
C ARG A 73 -1.88 13.92 16.23
N GLN A 74 -2.60 14.59 17.13
CA GLN A 74 -3.95 14.19 17.49
C GLN A 74 -4.90 14.21 16.28
N ASP A 75 -4.82 15.23 15.42
CA ASP A 75 -5.58 15.31 14.16
C ASP A 75 -5.25 14.14 13.22
N CYS A 76 -3.98 13.75 13.10
CA CYS A 76 -3.59 12.59 12.30
C CYS A 76 -4.19 11.29 12.86
N ARG A 77 -4.18 11.11 14.18
CA ARG A 77 -4.75 9.94 14.87
C ARG A 77 -6.26 9.84 14.73
N GLU A 78 -6.96 10.96 14.83
CA GLU A 78 -8.41 11.03 14.60
C GLU A 78 -8.81 10.64 13.16
N ARG A 79 -7.88 10.79 12.20
CA ARG A 79 -8.04 10.38 10.80
C ARG A 79 -7.61 8.93 10.53
N GLY A 80 -7.17 8.19 11.54
CA GLY A 80 -6.71 6.80 11.42
C GLY A 80 -5.25 6.65 10.98
N GLY A 81 -4.44 7.71 11.09
CA GLY A 81 -2.98 7.67 10.85
C GLY A 81 -2.18 8.19 12.05
N ASP A 82 -0.93 8.59 11.82
CA ASP A 82 -0.11 9.35 12.78
C ASP A 82 0.78 10.33 11.98
N LEU A 83 1.56 11.18 12.65
CA LEU A 83 2.55 12.00 11.95
C LEU A 83 3.57 11.12 11.24
N VAL A 84 3.98 11.55 10.04
CA VAL A 84 4.87 10.74 9.18
C VAL A 84 6.23 10.51 9.83
N ILE A 85 6.65 9.24 9.83
CA ILE A 85 8.02 8.80 10.11
C ILE A 85 8.70 8.59 8.75
N ILE A 86 9.88 9.18 8.56
CA ILE A 86 10.58 9.12 7.27
C ILE A 86 11.67 8.04 7.36
N ASN A 87 11.44 6.93 6.68
CA ASN A 87 12.28 5.73 6.75
C ASN A 87 13.23 5.54 5.57
N SER A 88 13.09 6.35 4.51
CA SER A 88 13.97 6.27 3.35
C SER A 88 14.22 7.62 2.69
N ARG A 89 15.27 7.68 1.87
CA ARG A 89 15.60 8.85 1.05
C ARG A 89 14.48 9.16 0.06
N GLU A 90 13.92 8.12 -0.55
CA GLU A 90 12.84 8.24 -1.53
C GLU A 90 11.57 8.80 -0.88
N GLU A 91 11.28 8.40 0.36
CA GLU A 91 10.19 8.97 1.15
C GLU A 91 10.46 10.44 1.49
N GLN A 92 11.68 10.80 1.90
CA GLN A 92 12.07 12.19 2.12
C GLN A 92 11.89 13.06 0.86
N GLU A 93 12.31 12.55 -0.31
CA GLU A 93 12.15 13.22 -1.60
C GLU A 93 10.68 13.39 -1.99
N PHE A 94 9.88 12.34 -1.79
CA PHE A 94 8.43 12.40 -1.99
C PHE A 94 7.78 13.47 -1.11
N ILE A 95 8.05 13.49 0.20
CA ILE A 95 7.50 14.48 1.13
C ILE A 95 7.91 15.90 0.72
N ASN A 96 9.18 16.11 0.36
CA ASN A 96 9.66 17.41 -0.11
C ASN A 96 8.90 17.90 -1.36
N LYS A 97 8.64 16.99 -2.30
CA LYS A 97 7.86 17.28 -3.51
C LYS A 97 6.42 17.66 -3.19
N VAL A 98 5.70 16.85 -2.40
CA VAL A 98 4.28 17.10 -2.09
C VAL A 98 4.09 18.36 -1.23
N LEU A 99 5.03 18.66 -0.33
CA LEU A 99 4.97 19.89 0.46
C LEU A 99 5.21 21.13 -0.39
N SER A 100 5.99 21.05 -1.48
CA SER A 100 6.22 22.15 -2.42
C SER A 100 6.59 23.46 -1.70
N ARG A 101 7.59 23.38 -0.81
CA ARG A 101 8.11 24.47 0.07
C ARG A 101 7.23 24.85 1.26
N ARG A 102 6.05 24.23 1.44
CA ARG A 102 5.27 24.37 2.68
C ARG A 102 5.97 23.63 3.82
N LYS A 103 5.72 24.09 5.04
CA LYS A 103 6.17 23.42 6.26
C LYS A 103 4.99 22.64 6.85
N ALA A 104 5.25 21.44 7.33
CA ALA A 104 4.30 20.60 8.04
C ALA A 104 5.03 19.91 9.20
N TRP A 105 4.29 19.58 10.25
CA TRP A 105 4.80 18.73 11.32
C TRP A 105 4.98 17.30 10.82
N ILE A 106 6.03 16.64 11.33
CA ILE A 106 6.35 15.23 11.10
C ILE A 106 6.54 14.54 12.46
N GLY A 107 6.69 13.22 12.48
CA GLY A 107 6.79 12.43 13.71
C GLY A 107 8.09 12.62 14.50
N LEU A 108 9.05 13.38 13.96
CA LEU A 108 10.31 13.65 14.65
C LEU A 108 10.08 14.61 15.83
N ASN A 109 10.57 14.24 17.01
CA ASN A 109 10.38 14.98 18.26
C ASN A 109 11.54 14.70 19.24
N ASP A 110 11.68 15.52 20.29
CA ASP A 110 12.65 15.34 21.38
C ASP A 110 12.00 15.54 22.76
N ARG A 111 10.69 15.29 22.83
CA ARG A 111 9.83 15.59 24.00
C ARG A 111 10.25 14.87 25.28
N GLU A 112 10.90 13.71 25.15
CA GLU A 112 11.34 12.91 26.29
C GLU A 112 12.64 13.44 26.88
N ARG A 113 13.53 13.90 26.01
CA ARG A 113 14.83 14.44 26.37
C ARG A 113 15.30 15.41 25.30
N GLU A 114 15.31 16.70 25.65
CA GLU A 114 15.80 17.78 24.80
C GLU A 114 17.16 17.43 24.18
N GLY A 115 17.27 17.62 22.86
CA GLY A 115 18.48 17.31 22.09
C GLY A 115 18.66 15.82 21.71
N VAL A 116 17.77 14.93 22.15
CA VAL A 116 17.70 13.53 21.70
C VAL A 116 16.47 13.36 20.81
N TRP A 117 16.71 13.44 19.51
CA TRP A 117 15.66 13.32 18.50
C TRP A 117 15.25 11.87 18.28
N MET A 118 13.95 11.62 18.43
CA MET A 118 13.28 10.34 18.29
C MET A 118 12.11 10.47 17.31
N TRP A 119 11.82 9.39 16.60
CA TRP A 119 10.59 9.22 15.85
C TRP A 119 9.48 8.69 16.75
N GLU A 120 8.24 8.71 16.27
CA GLU A 120 7.08 8.23 17.03
C GLU A 120 6.98 6.71 17.20
N ASP A 121 7.89 5.96 16.59
CA ASP A 121 8.07 4.52 16.78
C ASP A 121 9.23 4.19 17.74
N ASP A 122 9.67 5.18 18.52
CA ASP A 122 10.76 5.08 19.48
C ASP A 122 12.13 4.79 18.84
N THR A 123 12.28 5.02 17.53
CA THR A 123 13.59 4.92 16.86
C THR A 123 14.35 6.26 16.90
N PRO A 124 15.68 6.25 17.13
CA PRO A 124 16.48 7.47 17.13
C PRO A 124 16.68 8.00 15.71
N LEU A 125 16.85 9.32 15.57
CA LEU A 125 17.25 9.92 14.31
C LEU A 125 18.63 9.41 13.86
N SER A 126 18.68 8.66 12.76
CA SER A 126 19.95 8.29 12.12
C SER A 126 20.38 9.36 11.14
N THR A 127 21.51 10.02 11.39
CA THR A 127 22.18 10.88 10.39
C THR A 127 23.06 10.01 9.50
N GLY A 128 22.54 9.61 8.34
CA GLY A 128 23.25 8.83 7.31
C GLY A 128 23.33 9.56 5.97
#